data_AF-C6WL18-F1
#
_entry.id   AF-C6WL18-F1
#
_cell.length_a   1.000
_cell.length_b   1.000
_cell.length_c   1.000
_cell.angle_alpha   90.00
_cell.angle_beta   90.00
_cell.angle_gamma   90.00
#
_symmetry.space_group_name_H-M   'P 1'
#
loop_
_entity.id
_entity.type
_entity.pdbx_description
1 polymer ?
#
loop_
_entity_poly.entity_id
_entity_poly.type
_entity_poly.pdbx_seq_one_letter_code
_entity_poly.pdbx_strand_id
1 'polypeptide(L)'
;MADTRSSDTRSDIRSDTRSDTLGDTRSGDYRDVLVLEARALAPRLFAIAYEYGDGEDGEIVAYGLQFPDHADATGVDDNHRTRAESAEGVRELYACFALDADVTTHVLWLDQSAPDSTSDFTPESTPESTLGSTRPGDISTIFGENG
;
A
#
# COMPACT_ATOMS: atom_id res chain seq x y z
N MET A 1 -50.93 -51.97 58.77
CA MET A 1 -49.46 -52.08 58.91
C MET A 1 -48.85 -51.42 57.69
N ALA A 2 -48.00 -50.43 57.92
CA ALA A 2 -47.52 -49.47 56.94
C ALA A 2 -46.22 -49.94 56.29
N ASP A 3 -46.11 -49.75 54.98
CA ASP A 3 -44.84 -49.81 54.25
C ASP A 3 -44.65 -48.55 53.37
N THR A 4 -43.82 -47.66 53.90
CA THR A 4 -42.62 -47.05 53.30
C THR A 4 -42.57 -46.64 51.80
N ARG A 5 -42.69 -45.32 51.58
CA ARG A 5 -41.83 -44.35 50.85
C ARG A 5 -41.40 -44.49 49.37
N SER A 6 -41.18 -43.28 48.83
CA SER A 6 -40.39 -42.82 47.67
C SER A 6 -41.18 -42.70 46.37
N SER A 7 -41.62 -41.50 45.98
CA SER A 7 -40.83 -40.34 45.51
C SER A 7 -40.06 -40.66 44.23
N ASP A 8 -40.75 -40.63 43.09
CA ASP A 8 -40.08 -40.43 41.81
C ASP A 8 -40.23 -38.97 41.36
N THR A 9 -39.05 -38.39 41.25
CA THR A 9 -38.74 -36.99 40.98
C THR A 9 -38.53 -36.89 39.47
N ARG A 10 -39.35 -36.08 38.79
CA ARG A 10 -38.94 -34.86 38.06
C ARG A 10 -38.12 -35.09 36.77
N SER A 11 -38.42 -34.22 35.80
CA SER A 11 -37.55 -33.77 34.70
C SER A 11 -37.57 -34.59 33.41
N ASP A 12 -38.59 -34.35 32.60
CA ASP A 12 -38.44 -34.28 31.14
C ASP A 12 -37.62 -33.01 30.79
N ILE A 13 -36.31 -33.05 31.06
CA ILE A 13 -35.36 -32.05 30.58
C ILE A 13 -34.96 -32.42 29.15
N ARG A 14 -35.45 -31.58 28.23
CA ARG A 14 -34.87 -31.18 26.93
C ARG A 14 -33.52 -31.85 26.60
N SER A 15 -33.48 -32.62 25.51
CA SER A 15 -32.29 -32.82 24.69
C SER A 15 -32.69 -33.42 23.34
N ASP A 16 -33.30 -32.62 22.48
CA ASP A 16 -33.12 -32.84 21.04
C ASP A 16 -32.24 -31.72 20.51
N THR A 17 -30.96 -32.04 20.62
CA THR A 17 -29.81 -31.45 19.97
C THR A 17 -30.19 -30.95 18.58
N ARG A 18 -30.39 -29.62 18.46
CA ARG A 18 -30.01 -28.93 17.22
C ARG A 18 -28.52 -29.20 17.04
N SER A 19 -28.19 -30.21 16.26
CA SER A 19 -26.91 -30.30 15.57
C SER A 19 -26.91 -29.19 14.51
N ASP A 20 -26.83 -27.95 14.98
CA ASP A 20 -26.36 -26.84 14.16
C ASP A 20 -24.88 -27.13 13.88
N THR A 21 -24.70 -27.66 12.68
CA THR A 21 -23.52 -27.68 11.85
C THR A 21 -22.42 -26.71 12.31
N LEU A 22 -21.58 -27.15 13.25
CA LEU A 22 -20.24 -26.57 13.49
C LEU A 22 -19.29 -27.10 12.42
N GLY A 23 -19.60 -26.79 11.17
CA GLY A 23 -18.71 -26.96 10.03
C GLY A 23 -18.47 -25.58 9.43
N ASP A 24 -17.19 -25.20 9.35
CA ASP A 24 -16.68 -24.25 8.35
C ASP A 24 -16.58 -22.75 8.68
N THR A 25 -15.84 -22.38 9.74
CA THR A 25 -15.19 -21.03 9.81
C THR A 25 -13.69 -21.09 10.07
N ARG A 26 -13.11 -22.26 10.35
CA ARG A 26 -11.71 -22.33 10.83
C ARG A 26 -10.62 -22.08 9.78
N SER A 27 -10.95 -22.15 8.48
CA SER A 27 -9.94 -22.06 7.40
C SER A 27 -9.81 -20.66 6.79
N GLY A 28 -10.85 -19.82 6.84
CA GLY A 28 -10.78 -18.43 6.38
C GLY A 28 -10.02 -17.56 7.40
N ASP A 29 -10.41 -17.69 8.67
CA ASP A 29 -9.85 -16.91 9.78
C ASP A 29 -8.33 -17.07 9.92
N TYR A 30 -7.80 -18.28 9.73
CA TYR A 30 -6.36 -18.52 9.86
C TYR A 30 -5.55 -17.88 8.73
N ARG A 31 -6.06 -17.91 7.50
CA ARG A 31 -5.41 -17.24 6.36
C ARG A 31 -5.39 -15.72 6.56
N ASP A 32 -6.47 -15.15 7.08
CA ASP A 32 -6.55 -13.71 7.33
C ASP A 32 -5.59 -13.27 8.45
N VAL A 33 -5.45 -14.09 9.50
CA VAL A 33 -4.41 -13.89 10.53
C VAL A 33 -3.01 -13.97 9.92
N LEU A 34 -2.73 -14.96 9.06
CA LEU A 34 -1.45 -15.07 8.37
C LEU A 34 -1.17 -13.88 7.44
N VAL A 35 -2.19 -13.34 6.76
CA VAL A 35 -2.05 -12.15 5.92
C VAL A 35 -1.74 -10.91 6.75
N LEU A 36 -2.36 -10.77 7.93
CA LEU A 36 -2.07 -9.66 8.85
C LEU A 36 -0.62 -9.71 9.35
N GLU A 37 -0.18 -10.87 9.83
CA GLU A 37 1.20 -11.12 10.28
C GLU A 37 2.20 -10.89 9.14
N ALA A 38 1.92 -11.40 7.94
CA ALA A 38 2.77 -11.24 6.78
C ALA A 38 2.94 -9.77 6.36
N ARG A 39 1.89 -8.94 6.51
CA ARG A 39 1.98 -7.50 6.25
C ARG A 39 2.85 -6.77 7.26
N ALA A 40 2.77 -7.16 8.54
CA ALA A 40 3.60 -6.57 9.59
C ALA A 40 5.10 -6.91 9.43
N LEU A 41 5.40 -8.07 8.84
CA LEU A 41 6.75 -8.57 8.60
C LEU A 41 7.22 -8.37 7.14
N ALA A 42 6.42 -7.70 6.31
CA ALA A 42 6.72 -7.55 4.89
C ALA A 42 8.02 -6.74 4.72
N PRO A 43 9.01 -7.27 4.00
CA PRO A 43 10.24 -6.53 3.76
C PRO A 43 9.99 -5.32 2.87
N ARG A 44 10.72 -4.23 3.13
CA ARG A 44 10.65 -3.02 2.30
C ARG A 44 11.52 -3.21 1.06
N LEU A 45 10.96 -2.92 -0.10
CA LEU A 45 11.69 -3.00 -1.37
C LEU A 45 12.58 -1.76 -1.54
N PHE A 46 13.82 -1.98 -1.97
CA PHE A 46 14.75 -0.91 -2.33
C PHE A 46 15.53 -1.27 -3.60
N ALA A 47 16.19 -0.26 -4.18
CA ALA A 47 17.15 -0.41 -5.26
C ALA A 47 18.46 0.28 -4.87
N ILE A 48 19.57 -0.19 -5.46
CA ILE A 48 20.87 0.47 -5.39
C ILE A 48 21.15 1.11 -6.75
N ALA A 49 21.50 2.38 -6.72
CA ALA A 49 21.86 3.13 -7.92
C ALA A 49 23.31 3.60 -7.83
N TYR A 50 24.01 3.54 -8.95
CA TYR A 50 25.26 4.26 -9.16
C TYR A 50 24.97 5.57 -9.89
N GLU A 51 25.59 6.63 -9.41
CA GLU A 51 25.67 7.93 -10.06
C GLU A 51 27.13 8.12 -10.48
N TYR A 52 27.35 8.44 -11.76
CA TYR A 52 28.66 8.65 -12.34
C TYR A 52 28.93 10.15 -12.51
N GLY A 53 30.07 10.62 -12.02
CA GLY A 53 30.45 12.03 -12.13
C GLY A 53 29.54 12.95 -11.29
N ASP A 54 29.39 14.20 -11.73
CA ASP A 54 28.56 15.23 -11.07
C ASP A 54 27.09 15.13 -11.53
N GLY A 55 26.51 13.92 -11.45
CA GLY A 55 25.09 13.67 -11.75
C GLY A 55 24.72 13.68 -13.23
N GLU A 56 25.68 13.43 -14.12
CA GLU A 56 25.46 13.40 -15.57
C GLU A 56 24.85 12.09 -16.05
N ASP A 57 25.14 10.98 -15.37
CA ASP A 57 24.63 9.65 -15.69
C ASP A 57 24.42 8.80 -14.44
N GLY A 58 23.51 7.83 -14.53
CA GLY A 58 23.27 6.88 -13.44
C GLY A 58 22.55 5.62 -13.88
N GLU A 59 22.75 4.54 -13.14
CA GLU A 59 22.15 3.25 -13.43
C GLU A 59 21.71 2.51 -12.17
N ILE A 60 20.75 1.59 -12.33
CA ILE A 60 20.32 0.70 -11.25
C ILE A 60 21.14 -0.58 -11.32
N VAL A 61 21.99 -0.80 -10.32
CA VAL A 61 22.90 -1.94 -10.27
C VAL A 61 22.37 -3.11 -9.48
N ALA A 62 21.42 -2.89 -8.58
CA ALA A 62 20.81 -3.96 -7.80
C ALA A 62 19.41 -3.62 -7.29
N TYR A 63 18.65 -4.67 -7.02
CA TYR A 63 17.38 -4.60 -6.27
C TYR A 63 17.48 -5.43 -5.01
N GLY A 64 16.82 -4.97 -3.94
CA GLY A 64 16.89 -5.65 -2.66
C GLY A 64 15.65 -5.51 -1.78
N LEU A 65 15.60 -6.36 -0.76
CA LEU A 65 14.57 -6.43 0.25
C LEU A 65 15.20 -6.19 1.62
N GLN A 66 14.71 -5.19 2.34
CA GLN A 66 15.04 -4.94 3.74
C GLN A 66 14.06 -5.72 4.61
N PHE A 67 14.54 -6.79 5.22
CA PHE A 67 13.86 -7.50 6.30
C PHE A 67 14.10 -6.78 7.64
N PRO A 68 13.33 -7.09 8.69
CA PRO A 68 13.56 -6.52 10.02
C PRO A 68 14.95 -6.77 10.59
N ASP A 69 15.59 -7.89 10.23
CA ASP A 69 16.88 -8.34 10.78
C ASP A 69 18.06 -8.24 9.81
N HIS A 70 17.81 -8.13 8.50
CA HIS A 70 18.85 -8.08 7.47
C HIS A 70 18.34 -7.45 6.18
N ALA A 71 19.25 -7.13 5.27
CA ALA A 71 18.92 -6.81 3.89
C ALA A 71 19.57 -7.81 2.93
N ASP A 72 18.86 -8.09 1.85
CA ASP A 72 19.32 -8.96 0.77
C ASP A 72 19.13 -8.25 -0.56
N ALA A 73 20.16 -8.19 -1.39
CA ALA A 73 20.13 -7.56 -2.69
C ALA A 73 20.72 -8.46 -3.76
N THR A 74 20.18 -8.37 -4.97
CA THR A 74 20.65 -9.09 -6.16
C THR A 74 21.02 -8.08 -7.23
N GLY A 75 22.25 -8.19 -7.74
CA GLY A 75 22.75 -7.38 -8.84
C GLY A 75 22.01 -7.68 -10.14
N VAL A 76 21.78 -6.64 -10.95
CA VAL A 76 21.01 -6.74 -12.20
C VAL A 76 21.77 -7.54 -13.26
N ASP A 77 23.05 -7.27 -13.43
CA ASP A 77 23.84 -7.84 -14.54
C ASP A 77 24.57 -9.13 -14.16
N ASP A 78 25.10 -9.21 -12.94
CA ASP A 78 26.02 -10.29 -12.56
C ASP A 78 25.37 -11.39 -11.71
N ASN A 79 24.06 -11.28 -11.45
CA ASN A 79 23.33 -12.17 -10.54
C ASN A 79 24.03 -12.32 -9.16
N HIS A 80 24.85 -11.33 -8.79
CA HIS A 80 25.59 -11.31 -7.54
C HIS A 80 24.63 -11.03 -6.40
N ARG A 81 24.65 -11.87 -5.38
CA ARG A 81 23.78 -11.72 -4.22
C ARG A 81 24.56 -11.22 -3.03
N THR A 82 24.09 -10.13 -2.45
CA THR A 82 24.72 -9.45 -1.32
C THR A 82 23.77 -9.47 -0.15
N ARG A 83 24.28 -9.83 1.04
CA ARG A 83 23.54 -9.79 2.29
C ARG A 83 24.28 -8.93 3.29
N ALA A 84 23.56 -8.04 3.96
CA ALA A 84 24.09 -7.21 5.03
C ALA A 84 23.05 -7.05 6.15
N GLU A 85 23.43 -6.40 7.24
CA GLU A 85 22.52 -6.12 8.37
C GLU A 85 21.43 -5.11 7.99
N SER A 86 21.70 -4.23 7.02
CA SER A 86 20.74 -3.26 6.51
C SER A 86 21.01 -2.87 5.05
N ALA A 87 20.07 -2.15 4.44
CA ALA A 87 20.17 -1.62 3.07
C ALA A 87 21.35 -0.66 2.93
N GLU A 88 21.68 0.08 3.99
CA GLU A 88 22.90 0.91 4.04
C GLU A 88 24.17 0.05 4.04
N GLY A 89 24.18 -1.08 4.76
CA GLY A 89 25.28 -2.03 4.69
C GLY A 89 25.43 -2.64 3.30
N VAL A 90 24.31 -2.92 2.60
CA VAL A 90 24.34 -3.31 1.19
C VAL A 90 24.94 -2.19 0.34
N ARG A 91 24.52 -0.94 0.53
CA ARG A 91 25.07 0.23 -0.18
C ARG A 91 26.58 0.33 -0.02
N GLU A 92 27.09 0.16 1.19
CA GLU A 92 28.53 0.21 1.49
C GLU A 92 29.30 -0.90 0.77
N LEU A 93 28.73 -2.10 0.69
CA LEU A 93 29.32 -3.20 -0.07
C LEU A 93 29.36 -2.88 -1.57
N TYR A 94 28.28 -2.35 -2.14
CA TYR A 94 28.26 -1.92 -3.54
C TYR A 94 29.25 -0.76 -3.80
N ALA A 95 29.32 0.23 -2.91
CA ALA A 95 30.32 1.29 -3.00
C ALA A 95 31.76 0.75 -2.96
N CYS A 96 32.02 -0.33 -2.21
CA CYS A 96 33.33 -1.00 -2.18
C CYS A 96 33.63 -1.76 -3.48
N PHE A 97 32.60 -2.27 -4.17
CA PHE A 97 32.74 -2.94 -5.46
C PHE A 97 32.81 -2.01 -6.65
N ALA A 98 32.47 -0.72 -6.48
CA ALA A 98 32.65 0.28 -7.52
C ALA A 98 34.14 0.38 -7.89
N LEU A 99 34.45 0.08 -9.16
CA LEU A 99 35.82 0.08 -9.67
C LEU A 99 36.37 1.49 -9.91
N ASP A 100 35.47 2.48 -10.03
CA ASP A 100 35.79 3.87 -10.33
C ASP A 100 35.64 4.78 -9.11
N ALA A 101 36.59 5.69 -8.93
CA ALA A 101 36.64 6.60 -7.77
C ALA A 101 35.59 7.73 -7.82
N ASP A 102 34.87 7.88 -8.93
CA ASP A 102 33.90 8.95 -9.20
C ASP A 102 32.45 8.41 -9.24
N VAL A 103 32.20 7.33 -8.50
CA VAL A 103 30.87 6.71 -8.40
C VAL A 103 30.28 6.99 -7.03
N THR A 104 29.12 7.61 -7.01
CA THR A 104 28.32 7.76 -5.79
C THR A 104 27.23 6.70 -5.75
N THR A 105 27.18 5.92 -4.67
CA THR A 105 26.17 4.87 -4.49
C THR A 105 25.01 5.34 -3.63
N HIS A 106 23.79 5.12 -4.11
CA HIS A 106 22.54 5.53 -3.45
C HIS A 106 21.64 4.34 -3.12
N VAL A 107 20.86 4.48 -2.04
CA VAL A 107 19.75 3.57 -1.71
C VAL A 107 18.45 4.28 -2.07
N LEU A 108 17.66 3.67 -2.93
CA LEU A 108 16.37 4.17 -3.36
C LEU A 108 15.28 3.27 -2.78
N TRP A 109 14.43 3.82 -1.91
CA TRP A 109 13.30 3.09 -1.34
C TRP A 109 12.12 3.08 -2.31
N LEU A 110 11.59 1.89 -2.61
CA LEU A 110 10.57 1.66 -3.64
C LEU A 110 9.18 1.38 -3.08
N ASP A 111 9.01 1.47 -1.76
CA ASP A 111 7.71 1.34 -1.13
C ASP A 111 6.76 2.42 -1.65
N GLN A 112 5.77 1.97 -2.45
CA GLN A 112 4.64 2.77 -2.89
C GLN A 112 3.73 3.06 -1.69
N SER A 113 4.10 4.08 -0.94
CA SER A 113 3.14 5.03 -0.40
C SER A 113 3.61 6.42 -0.80
N ALA A 114 3.75 6.68 -2.10
CA ALA A 114 3.45 8.02 -2.54
C ALA A 114 2.00 8.24 -2.11
N PRO A 115 1.69 9.20 -1.21
CA PRO A 115 0.31 9.62 -1.08
C PRO A 115 -0.13 9.96 -2.49
N ASP A 116 -1.20 9.31 -2.91
CA ASP A 116 -2.08 9.70 -3.99
C ASP A 116 -2.08 11.22 -4.14
N SER A 117 -1.14 11.74 -4.94
CA SER A 117 -1.06 13.16 -5.31
C SER A 117 -2.15 13.48 -6.35
N THR A 118 -3.27 12.74 -6.27
CA THR A 118 -4.49 12.89 -7.06
C THR A 118 -5.62 13.42 -6.16
N SER A 119 -5.30 14.30 -5.22
CA SER A 119 -6.28 15.14 -4.52
C SER A 119 -5.66 16.46 -4.10
N ASP A 120 -5.28 17.28 -5.08
CA ASP A 120 -5.40 18.73 -4.95
C ASP A 120 -5.59 19.43 -6.31
N PHE A 121 -6.41 18.84 -7.19
CA PHE A 121 -7.03 19.62 -8.26
C PHE A 121 -8.50 19.79 -7.90
N THR A 122 -8.77 20.73 -6.99
CA THR A 122 -10.08 21.37 -6.95
C THR A 122 -10.16 22.17 -8.25
N PRO A 123 -11.02 21.85 -9.24
CA PRO A 123 -11.34 22.84 -10.26
C PRO A 123 -11.94 24.02 -9.50
N GLU A 124 -11.15 25.07 -9.36
CA GLU A 124 -11.55 26.35 -8.81
C GLU A 124 -12.92 26.68 -9.41
N SER A 125 -13.94 26.67 -8.55
CA SER A 125 -15.29 27.06 -8.92
C SER A 125 -15.19 28.46 -9.52
N THR A 126 -15.36 28.51 -10.84
CA THR A 126 -15.41 29.77 -11.59
C THR A 126 -16.39 30.69 -10.87
N PRO A 127 -15.97 31.86 -10.37
CA PRO A 127 -16.92 32.80 -9.83
C PRO A 127 -17.84 33.23 -10.96
N GLU A 128 -19.11 32.90 -10.75
CA GLU A 128 -20.29 33.34 -11.47
C GLU A 128 -20.11 34.79 -11.93
N SER A 129 -19.75 34.97 -13.21
CA SER A 129 -19.84 36.27 -13.87
C SER A 129 -21.32 36.61 -13.96
N THR A 130 -21.76 37.40 -12.99
CA THR A 130 -22.98 38.18 -13.00
C THR A 130 -23.02 39.00 -14.30
N LEU A 131 -23.66 38.44 -15.33
CA LEU A 131 -24.02 39.16 -16.54
C LEU A 131 -25.54 39.16 -16.66
N GLY A 132 -26.10 40.28 -16.21
CA GLY A 132 -27.23 40.96 -16.84
C GLY A 132 -28.42 40.10 -17.24
N SER A 133 -29.38 39.98 -16.33
CA SER A 133 -30.78 39.73 -16.68
C SER A 133 -31.26 40.80 -17.66
N THR A 134 -31.26 40.49 -18.97
CA THR A 134 -31.94 41.27 -20.00
C THR A 134 -33.09 40.42 -20.52
N ARG A 135 -34.31 40.88 -20.24
CA ARG A 135 -35.56 40.25 -20.67
C ARG A 135 -35.65 40.20 -22.20
N PRO A 136 -36.27 39.13 -22.77
CA PRO A 136 -36.56 39.08 -24.19
C PRO A 136 -37.79 39.92 -24.48
N GLY A 137 -37.62 41.00 -25.25
CA GLY A 137 -38.73 41.79 -25.77
C GLY A 137 -38.40 43.26 -25.90
N ASP A 138 -37.61 43.62 -26.91
CA ASP A 138 -37.98 44.72 -27.81
C ASP A 138 -37.12 44.63 -29.08
N ILE A 139 -37.77 44.30 -30.19
CA ILE A 139 -37.21 44.42 -31.52
C ILE A 139 -37.52 45.84 -31.95
N SER A 140 -36.52 46.70 -31.96
CA SER A 140 -36.56 48.03 -32.56
C SER A 140 -35.12 48.41 -32.91
N THR A 141 -34.74 48.47 -34.18
CA THR A 141 -34.90 49.66 -35.03
C THR A 141 -33.53 50.34 -35.20
N ILE A 142 -32.93 50.04 -36.37
CA ILE A 142 -32.30 50.95 -37.36
C ILE A 142 -30.98 51.71 -37.12
N PHE A 143 -30.19 51.65 -38.21
CA PHE A 143 -29.18 52.59 -38.75
C PHE A 143 -27.87 52.68 -37.96
N GLY A 144 -26.69 52.70 -38.56
CA GLY A 144 -26.29 53.06 -39.92
C GLY A 144 -25.04 53.94 -39.79
N GLU A 145 -24.07 53.78 -40.71
CA GLU A 145 -23.01 54.76 -41.01
C GLU A 145 -22.01 55.07 -39.88
N ASN A 146 -20.74 55.45 -40.05
CA ASN A 146 -19.84 55.83 -41.13
C ASN A 146 -18.42 55.45 -40.63
N GLY A 147 -17.47 55.03 -41.46
CA GLY A 147 -16.67 55.94 -42.29
C GLY A 147 -15.24 55.95 -41.77
#